data_AF-A0A497AR53-F1
#
_entry.id   AF-A0A497AR53-F1
#
_cell.length_a   1.000
_cell.length_b   1.000
_cell.length_c   1.000
_cell.angle_alpha   90.00
_cell.angle_beta   90.00
_cell.angle_gamma   90.00
#
_symmetry.space_group_name_H-M   'P 1'
#
loop_
_entity.id
_entity.type
_entity.pdbx_description
1 polymer ?
#
loop_
_entity_poly.entity_id
_entity_poly.type
_entity_poly.pdbx_seq_one_letter_code
_entity_poly.pdbx_strand_id
1 'polypeptide(L)'
;MHRRKRIVEVVLFALILGLALFLRIRRLDTTGIWGDQSFTLNTAMRWVNGGAMPLASNKSSAGFVNPPMIEYLYAAALRVWPDILSVAALTMLSGMVAVAAAGWAAYKAFGQRAAFWTMLIFAVNPWS
;
A
#
# COMPACT_ATOMS: atom_id res chain seq x y z
N MET A 1 -32.61 -3.78 -18.18
CA MET A 1 -31.34 -4.53 -18.34
C MET A 1 -30.08 -3.78 -17.87
N HIS A 2 -29.88 -2.50 -18.20
CA HIS A 2 -28.66 -1.75 -17.82
C HIS A 2 -28.38 -1.68 -16.31
N ARG A 3 -29.40 -1.43 -15.48
CA ARG A 3 -29.22 -1.34 -14.01
C ARG A 3 -28.70 -2.64 -13.39
N ARG A 4 -29.21 -3.80 -13.83
CA ARG A 4 -28.77 -5.12 -13.34
C ARG A 4 -27.32 -5.42 -13.73
N LYS A 5 -26.91 -5.07 -14.96
CA LYS A 5 -25.51 -5.21 -15.40
C LYS A 5 -24.58 -4.35 -14.52
N ARG A 6 -24.91 -3.07 -14.30
CA ARG A 6 -24.13 -2.17 -13.46
C ARG A 6 -23.97 -2.69 -12.01
N ILE A 7 -25.03 -3.24 -11.42
CA ILE A 7 -24.95 -3.81 -10.06
C ILE A 7 -23.98 -5.00 -10.02
N VAL A 8 -24.09 -5.92 -10.99
CA VAL A 8 -23.18 -7.07 -11.07
C VAL A 8 -21.72 -6.63 -11.19
N GLU A 9 -21.45 -5.58 -11.97
CA GLU A 9 -20.10 -5.04 -12.14
C GLU A 9 -19.53 -4.46 -10.84
N VAL A 10 -20.32 -3.63 -10.16
CA VAL A 10 -19.92 -3.05 -8.87
C VAL A 10 -19.64 -4.15 -7.85
N VAL A 11 -20.50 -5.18 -7.80
CA VAL A 11 -20.29 -6.34 -6.91
C VAL A 11 -19.01 -7.07 -7.28
N LEU A 12 -18.72 -7.31 -8.56
CA LEU A 12 -17.49 -7.98 -8.99
C LEU A 12 -16.24 -7.21 -8.58
N PHE A 13 -16.18 -5.90 -8.81
CA PHE A 13 -15.03 -5.09 -8.41
C PHE A 13 -14.89 -5.01 -6.88
N ALA A 14 -16.01 -4.93 -6.15
CA ALA A 14 -16.01 -4.99 -4.70
C ALA A 14 -15.49 -6.33 -4.17
N LEU A 15 -15.84 -7.45 -4.82
CA LEU A 15 -15.32 -8.77 -4.48
C LEU A 15 -13.82 -8.87 -4.73
N ILE A 16 -13.28 -8.27 -5.79
CA ILE A 16 -11.82 -8.24 -6.03
C ILE A 16 -11.10 -7.44 -4.94
N LEU A 17 -11.64 -6.27 -4.55
CA LEU A 17 -11.09 -5.50 -3.43
C LEU A 17 -11.20 -6.25 -2.10
N GLY A 18 -12.33 -6.93 -1.86
CA GLY A 18 -12.50 -7.80 -0.69
C GLY A 18 -11.48 -8.93 -0.64
N LEU A 19 -11.23 -9.59 -1.78
CA LEU A 19 -10.19 -10.60 -1.92
C LEU A 19 -8.79 -10.02 -1.64
N ALA A 20 -8.46 -8.88 -2.25
CA ALA A 20 -7.18 -8.21 -2.06
C ALA A 20 -6.91 -7.85 -0.59
N LEU A 21 -7.93 -7.33 0.10
CA LEU A 21 -7.87 -6.99 1.53
C LEU A 21 -7.68 -8.24 2.37
N PHE A 22 -8.48 -9.27 2.11
CA PHE A 22 -8.44 -10.53 2.85
C PHE A 22 -7.09 -11.24 2.75
N LEU A 23 -6.47 -11.25 1.57
CA LEU A 23 -5.16 -11.86 1.39
C LEU A 23 -4.06 -11.12 2.16
N ARG A 24 -4.16 -9.78 2.26
CA ARG A 24 -3.17 -8.95 2.96
C ARG A 24 -3.35 -8.96 4.47
N ILE A 25 -4.58 -8.85 4.96
CA ILE A 25 -4.86 -8.79 6.41
C ILE A 25 -4.45 -10.08 7.13
N ARG A 26 -4.60 -11.24 6.47
CA ARG A 26 -4.20 -12.55 7.01
C ARG A 26 -2.69 -12.67 7.30
N ARG A 27 -1.88 -11.77 6.75
CA ARG A 27 -0.42 -11.77 6.91
C ARG A 27 0.09 -10.49 7.55
N LEU A 28 -0.80 -9.63 8.05
CA LEU A 28 -0.44 -8.30 8.53
C LEU A 28 0.62 -8.36 9.65
N ASP A 29 0.44 -9.30 10.58
CA ASP A 29 1.35 -9.61 11.69
C ASP A 29 2.66 -10.28 11.26
N THR A 30 2.65 -10.95 10.11
CA THR A 30 3.84 -11.59 9.51
C THR A 30 4.51 -10.75 8.41
N THR A 31 4.13 -9.48 8.25
CA THR A 31 4.69 -8.61 7.21
C THR A 31 6.17 -8.37 7.48
N GLY A 32 7.02 -8.77 6.52
CA GLY A 32 8.48 -8.72 6.68
C GLY A 32 9.00 -7.28 6.70
N ILE A 33 9.64 -6.89 7.81
CA ILE A 33 10.42 -5.66 7.93
C ILE A 33 11.90 -6.02 7.74
N TRP A 34 12.36 -5.88 6.50
CA TRP A 34 13.74 -6.17 6.09
C TRP A 34 14.70 -5.01 6.40
N GLY A 35 15.95 -5.07 5.93
CA GLY A 35 16.98 -4.07 6.22
C GLY A 35 16.58 -2.63 5.89
N ASP A 36 16.10 -2.38 4.66
CA ASP A 36 15.70 -1.03 4.23
C ASP A 36 14.47 -0.52 5.00
N GLN A 37 13.51 -1.41 5.25
CA GLN A 37 12.31 -1.13 6.02
C GLN A 37 12.65 -0.78 7.47
N SER A 38 13.60 -1.52 8.07
CA SER A 38 14.09 -1.30 9.44
C SER A 38 14.80 0.04 9.57
N PHE A 39 15.63 0.42 8.59
CA PHE A 39 16.29 1.73 8.59
C PHE A 39 15.26 2.87 8.54
N THR A 40 14.30 2.75 7.63
CA THR A 40 13.21 3.72 7.46
C THR A 40 12.38 3.86 8.74
N LEU A 41 11.97 2.73 9.32
CA LEU A 41 11.19 2.67 10.56
C LEU A 41 11.94 3.29 11.73
N ASN A 42 13.22 2.96 11.91
CA ASN A 42 14.03 3.55 12.98
C ASN A 42 14.19 5.06 12.83
N THR A 43 14.34 5.56 11.60
CA THR A 43 14.43 7.00 11.32
C THR A 43 13.13 7.71 11.68
N ALA A 44 11.98 7.13 11.30
CA ALA A 44 10.67 7.64 11.69
C ALA A 44 10.47 7.63 13.21
N MET A 45 10.80 6.52 13.89
CA MET A 45 10.67 6.41 15.36
C MET A 45 11.52 7.44 16.10
N ARG A 46 12.76 7.70 15.66
CA ARG A 46 13.61 8.74 16.26
C ARG A 46 12.94 10.10 16.20
N TRP A 47 12.33 10.44 15.06
CA TRP A 47 11.63 11.71 14.92
C TRP A 47 10.38 11.79 15.80
N VAL A 48 9.54 10.74 15.81
CA VAL A 48 8.34 10.66 16.65
C VAL A 48 8.69 10.80 18.14
N ASN A 49 9.86 10.28 18.55
CA ASN A 49 10.36 10.33 19.93
C ASN A 49 11.18 11.60 20.25
N GLY A 50 11.01 12.70 19.51
CA GLY A 50 11.60 14.01 19.81
C GLY A 50 12.97 14.26 19.18
N GLY A 51 13.45 13.37 18.31
CA GLY A 51 14.64 13.59 17.50
C GLY A 51 14.43 14.63 16.39
N ALA A 52 15.51 14.93 15.66
CA ALA A 52 15.47 15.85 14.53
C ALA A 52 14.57 15.33 13.39
N MET A 53 13.93 16.26 12.67
CA MET A 53 13.13 15.94 11.48
C MET A 53 14.03 15.33 10.39
N PRO A 54 13.66 14.16 9.82
CA PRO A 54 14.46 13.52 8.78
C PRO A 54 14.52 14.39 7.52
N LEU A 55 15.72 14.78 7.08
CA LEU A 55 15.90 15.51 5.83
C LEU A 55 16.25 14.60 4.64
N ALA A 56 16.51 13.32 4.94
CA ALA A 56 16.99 12.31 4.01
C ALA A 56 16.55 10.92 4.45
N SER A 57 16.33 10.05 3.48
CA SER A 57 16.03 8.62 3.65
C SER A 57 17.28 7.76 3.42
N ASN A 58 17.11 6.43 3.39
CA ASN A 58 18.15 5.48 3.05
C ASN A 58 18.73 5.74 1.66
N LYS A 59 19.99 5.35 1.46
CA LYS A 59 20.67 5.44 0.17
C LYS A 59 20.09 4.38 -0.78
N SER A 60 19.81 4.80 -2.00
CA SER A 60 19.49 3.89 -3.09
C SER A 60 20.74 3.08 -3.51
N SER A 61 20.53 1.96 -4.20
CA SER A 61 21.62 1.17 -4.80
C SER A 61 22.42 1.95 -5.86
N ALA A 62 21.87 3.05 -6.38
CA ALA A 62 22.56 3.97 -7.29
C ALA A 62 23.46 4.98 -6.54
N GLY A 63 23.52 4.92 -5.21
CA GLY A 63 24.35 5.79 -4.36
C GLY A 63 23.71 7.12 -3.98
N PHE A 64 22.57 7.47 -4.57
CA PHE A 64 21.83 8.69 -4.23
C PHE A 64 21.01 8.52 -2.96
N VAL A 65 20.98 9.58 -2.14
CA VAL A 65 20.14 9.67 -0.95
C VAL A 65 18.72 9.99 -1.37
N ASN A 66 17.75 9.18 -0.93
CA ASN A 66 16.35 9.37 -1.27
C ASN A 66 15.71 10.48 -0.42
N PRO A 67 14.67 11.17 -0.93
CA PRO A 67 13.87 12.09 -0.13
C PRO A 67 13.09 11.35 0.97
N PRO A 68 12.87 11.97 2.15
CA PRO A 68 12.35 11.32 3.38
C PRO A 68 10.83 11.09 3.42
N MET A 69 10.17 10.95 2.26
CA MET A 69 8.70 10.89 2.21
C MET A 69 8.14 9.70 3.00
N ILE A 70 8.77 8.52 2.88
CA ILE A 70 8.28 7.30 3.52
C ILE A 70 8.46 7.35 5.04
N GLU A 71 9.55 7.96 5.53
CA GLU A 71 9.78 8.22 6.95
C GLU A 71 8.68 9.12 7.52
N TYR A 72 8.22 10.11 6.77
CA TYR A 72 7.12 10.98 7.21
C TYR A 72 5.80 10.24 7.31
N LEU A 73 5.49 9.37 6.33
CA LEU A 73 4.29 8.54 6.38
C LEU A 73 4.33 7.54 7.53
N TYR A 74 5.49 6.91 7.78
CA TYR A 74 5.69 6.00 8.90
C TYR A 74 5.56 6.74 10.24
N ALA A 75 6.12 7.94 10.36
CA ALA A 75 5.98 8.77 11.54
C ALA A 75 4.51 9.15 11.80
N ALA A 76 3.74 9.47 10.75
CA ALA A 76 2.31 9.72 10.87
C ALA A 76 1.54 8.49 11.35
N ALA A 77 1.83 7.30 10.80
CA ALA A 77 1.22 6.04 11.24
C ALA A 77 1.53 5.75 12.71
N LEU A 78 2.80 5.84 13.10
CA LEU A 78 3.27 5.64 14.48
C LEU A 78 2.69 6.64 15.47
N ARG A 79 2.42 7.87 15.03
CA ARG A 79 1.82 8.90 15.89
C ARG A 79 0.33 8.67 16.16
N VAL A 80 -0.37 8.04 15.21
CA VAL A 80 -1.76 7.62 15.39
C VAL A 80 -1.84 6.34 16.21
N TRP A 81 -0.97 5.36 15.92
CA TRP A 81 -0.89 4.09 16.62
C TRP A 81 0.59 3.70 16.82
N PRO A 82 1.13 3.80 18.05
CA PRO A 82 2.56 3.55 18.34
C PRO A 82 2.97 2.08 18.33
N ASP A 83 2.71 1.37 17.23
CA ASP A 83 2.98 -0.04 17.05
C ASP A 83 3.54 -0.30 15.63
N ILE A 84 4.39 -1.31 15.49
CA ILE A 84 4.95 -1.74 14.19
C ILE A 84 3.84 -2.13 13.19
N LEU A 85 2.73 -2.64 13.70
CA LEU A 85 1.55 -2.98 12.90
C LEU A 85 0.90 -1.76 12.25
N SER A 86 1.09 -0.55 12.79
CA SER A 86 0.61 0.68 12.14
C SER A 86 1.27 0.89 10.77
N VAL A 87 2.56 0.58 10.67
CA VAL A 87 3.36 0.70 9.46
C VAL A 87 3.04 -0.43 8.48
N ALA A 88 2.83 -1.64 8.99
CA ALA A 88 2.32 -2.74 8.17
C ALA A 88 0.93 -2.42 7.60
N ALA A 89 0.04 -1.84 8.41
CA ALA A 89 -1.30 -1.44 8.00
C ALA A 89 -1.28 -0.31 6.96
N LEU A 90 -0.42 0.69 7.13
CA LEU A 90 -0.18 1.74 6.14
C LEU A 90 0.27 1.15 4.80
N THR A 91 1.20 0.18 4.83
CA THR A 91 1.70 -0.49 3.63
C THR A 91 0.59 -1.30 2.95
N MET A 92 -0.20 -2.07 3.72
CA MET A 92 -1.38 -2.78 3.22
C MET A 92 -2.37 -1.83 2.56
N LEU A 93 -2.73 -0.73 3.22
CA LEU A 93 -3.69 0.26 2.70
C LEU A 93 -3.17 0.92 1.42
N SER A 94 -1.87 1.20 1.35
CA SER A 94 -1.22 1.72 0.14
C SER A 94 -1.33 0.72 -1.01
N GLY A 95 -1.13 -0.57 -0.76
CA GLY A 95 -1.34 -1.64 -1.73
C GLY A 95 -2.80 -1.74 -2.20
N MET A 96 -3.76 -1.58 -1.29
CA MET A 96 -5.19 -1.51 -1.63
C MET A 96 -5.52 -0.34 -2.55
N VAL A 97 -4.95 0.84 -2.26
CA VAL A 97 -5.06 2.02 -3.14
C VAL A 97 -4.44 1.74 -4.50
N ALA A 98 -3.27 1.07 -4.54
CA ALA A 98 -2.62 0.71 -5.80
C ALA A 98 -3.49 -0.22 -6.67
N VAL A 99 -4.12 -1.25 -6.09
CA VAL A 99 -5.06 -2.14 -6.80
C VAL A 99 -6.20 -1.33 -7.43
N ALA A 100 -6.83 -0.45 -6.64
CA ALA A 100 -7.94 0.38 -7.10
C ALA A 100 -7.52 1.39 -8.18
N ALA A 101 -6.40 2.08 -7.98
CA ALA A 101 -5.86 3.08 -8.89
C ALA A 101 -5.42 2.46 -10.22
N ALA A 102 -4.74 1.31 -10.19
CA ALA A 102 -4.36 0.58 -11.40
C ALA A 102 -5.58 0.11 -12.19
N GLY A 103 -6.60 -0.42 -11.49
CA GLY A 103 -7.87 -0.78 -12.10
C GLY A 103 -8.58 0.41 -12.75
N TRP A 104 -8.61 1.55 -12.06
CA TRP A 104 -9.22 2.77 -12.58
C TRP A 104 -8.48 3.32 -13.80
N ALA A 105 -7.14 3.34 -13.77
CA ALA A 105 -6.32 3.74 -14.91
C ALA A 105 -6.54 2.81 -16.11
N ALA A 106 -6.54 1.48 -15.90
CA ALA A 106 -6.82 0.50 -16.94
C ALA A 106 -8.25 0.62 -17.51
N TYR A 107 -9.23 0.94 -16.66
CA TYR A 107 -10.60 1.21 -17.09
C TYR A 107 -10.66 2.42 -18.04
N LYS A 108 -9.99 3.51 -17.67
CA LYS A 108 -9.95 4.74 -18.46
C LYS A 108 -9.25 4.56 -19.80
N ALA A 109 -8.18 3.77 -19.84
CA ALA A 109 -7.38 3.58 -21.04
C ALA A 109 -7.90 2.48 -21.98
N PHE A 110 -8.34 1.35 -21.44
CA PHE A 110 -8.60 0.11 -22.19
C PHE A 110 -9.99 -0.50 -21.94
N GLY A 111 -10.79 0.15 -21.10
CA GLY A 111 -12.13 -0.30 -20.76
C GLY A 111 -12.19 -1.37 -19.67
N GLN A 112 -13.39 -1.86 -19.45
CA GLN A 112 -13.75 -2.62 -18.26
C GLN A 112 -13.11 -4.00 -18.15
N ARG A 113 -12.95 -4.71 -19.28
CA ARG A 113 -12.31 -6.02 -19.28
C ARG A 113 -10.84 -5.93 -18.83
N ALA A 114 -10.13 -4.91 -19.30
CA ALA A 114 -8.75 -4.67 -18.89
C ALA A 114 -8.69 -4.33 -17.39
N ALA A 115 -9.54 -3.44 -16.91
CA ALA A 115 -9.62 -3.10 -15.49
C ALA A 115 -9.86 -4.31 -14.58
N PHE A 116 -10.77 -5.20 -14.97
CA PHE A 116 -11.05 -6.44 -14.25
C PHE A 116 -9.79 -7.29 -14.10
N TRP A 117 -9.09 -7.55 -15.21
CA TRP A 117 -7.87 -8.37 -15.20
C TRP A 117 -6.73 -7.68 -14.45
N THR A 118 -6.54 -6.37 -14.61
CA THR A 118 -5.55 -5.59 -13.87
C THR A 118 -5.79 -5.68 -12.37
N MET A 119 -7.02 -5.44 -11.90
CA MET A 119 -7.33 -5.53 -10.48
C MET A 119 -7.17 -6.95 -9.95
N LEU A 120 -7.59 -7.96 -10.71
CA LEU A 120 -7.45 -9.36 -10.28
C LEU A 120 -5.97 -9.76 -10.14
N ILE A 121 -5.13 -9.40 -11.11
CA ILE A 121 -3.69 -9.69 -11.09
C ILE A 121 -3.02 -8.98 -9.91
N PHE A 122 -3.30 -7.70 -9.69
CA PHE A 122 -2.77 -6.95 -8.53
C PHE A 122 -3.39 -7.42 -7.19
N ALA A 123 -4.60 -7.98 -7.19
CA ALA A 123 -5.18 -8.49 -5.95
C ALA A 123 -4.44 -9.73 -5.44
N VAL A 124 -4.06 -10.64 -6.36
CA VAL A 124 -3.47 -11.95 -6.03
C VAL A 124 -1.95 -12.00 -6.15
N ASN A 125 -1.30 -10.95 -6.65
CA ASN A 125 0.15 -10.89 -6.74
C ASN A 125 0.77 -10.82 -5.33
N PRO A 126 1.63 -11.77 -4.93
CA PRO A 126 2.21 -11.81 -3.58
C PRO A 126 3.20 -10.65 -3.31
N TRP A 127 3.59 -9.90 -4.34
CA TRP A 127 4.54 -8.80 -4.29
C TRP A 127 3.87 -7.41 -4.41
N SER A 128 2.54 -7.36 -4.54
CA SER A 128 1.78 -6.11 -4.71
C SER A 128 1.09 -5.63 -3.44
#